data_AF-A0A087TKS6-F1
#
_entry.id   AF-A0A087TKS6-F1
#
_cell.length_a   1.000
_cell.length_b   1.000
_cell.length_c   1.000
_cell.angle_alpha   90.00
_cell.angle_beta   90.00
_cell.angle_gamma   90.00
#
_symmetry.space_group_name_H-M   'P 1'
#
loop_
_entity.id
_entity.type
_entity.pdbx_description
1 polymer ?
#
loop_
_entity_poly.entity_id
_entity_poly.type
_entity_poly.pdbx_seq_one_letter_code
_entity_poly.pdbx_strand_id
1 'polypeptide(L)'
;MSKRVSDSGAAKGSTNRKHVLMSIKQKVELLQKMDKGISVSKLCEEYGIGKSTVYDISEKELFEFFVNSDTPLAMNNRKRVRYAKSDD
;
A
#
# COMPACT_ATOMS: atom_id res chain seq x y z
N MET A 1 -29.51 4.46 -36.29
CA MET A 1 -29.07 5.25 -35.13
C MET A 1 -28.41 4.32 -34.10
N SER A 2 -27.09 4.38 -33.96
CA SER A 2 -26.37 4.12 -32.70
C SER A 2 -24.92 4.46 -32.93
N LYS A 3 -24.55 5.67 -32.49
CA LYS A 3 -23.18 6.18 -32.52
C LYS A 3 -22.38 5.37 -31.50
N ARG A 4 -21.47 4.51 -31.97
CA ARG A 4 -20.38 4.04 -31.12
C ARG A 4 -19.47 5.23 -30.86
N VAL A 5 -19.53 5.74 -29.63
CA VAL A 5 -18.61 6.73 -29.10
C VAL A 5 -17.19 6.18 -29.28
N SER A 6 -16.41 6.93 -30.04
CA SER A 6 -14.97 6.88 -30.08
C SER A 6 -14.43 7.24 -28.69
N ASP A 7 -13.93 6.25 -27.94
CA ASP A 7 -13.03 6.54 -26.84
C ASP A 7 -11.68 6.93 -27.45
N SER A 8 -11.54 8.24 -27.61
CA SER A 8 -10.33 8.95 -27.96
C SER A 8 -9.24 8.67 -26.92
N GLY A 9 -8.05 8.30 -27.41
CA GLY A 9 -6.93 7.89 -26.57
C GLY A 9 -6.52 8.90 -25.50
N ALA A 10 -6.13 8.37 -24.35
CA ALA A 10 -5.21 9.04 -23.45
C ALA A 10 -3.79 8.55 -23.78
N ALA A 11 -2.97 9.46 -24.29
CA ALA A 11 -1.57 9.27 -24.58
C ALA A 11 -0.84 8.52 -23.45
N LYS A 12 -0.19 7.40 -23.80
CA LYS A 12 0.68 6.63 -22.90
C LYS A 12 2.02 7.36 -22.75
N GLY A 13 1.98 8.59 -22.24
CA GLY A 13 3.16 9.25 -21.72
C GLY A 13 3.61 8.47 -20.50
N SER A 14 4.82 7.93 -20.52
CA SER A 14 5.48 7.34 -19.35
C SER A 14 5.80 8.45 -18.36
N THR A 15 4.77 9.05 -17.75
CA THR A 15 4.94 9.88 -16.58
C THR A 15 5.43 8.95 -15.48
N ASN A 16 6.71 9.10 -15.13
CA ASN A 16 7.29 8.39 -14.00
C ASN A 16 6.36 8.57 -12.80
N ARG A 17 5.63 7.51 -12.44
CA ARG A 17 4.73 7.55 -11.30
C ARG A 17 5.61 7.76 -10.08
N LYS A 18 5.33 8.83 -9.32
CA LYS A 18 6.01 9.04 -8.04
C LYS A 18 5.69 7.85 -7.13
N HIS A 19 6.72 7.21 -6.58
CA HIS A 19 6.53 6.13 -5.62
C HIS A 19 5.94 6.70 -4.32
N VAL A 20 4.73 6.27 -3.98
CA VAL A 20 4.10 6.58 -2.70
C VAL A 20 4.75 5.70 -1.63
N LEU A 21 5.37 6.34 -0.63
CA LEU A 21 6.10 5.65 0.42
C LEU A 21 5.29 5.69 1.72
N MET A 22 4.66 4.56 2.07
CA MET A 22 3.81 4.42 3.25
C MET A 22 4.63 4.07 4.51
N SER A 23 4.19 4.56 5.67
CA SER A 23 4.72 4.12 6.95
C SER A 23 4.17 2.73 7.34
N ILE A 24 4.85 2.05 8.25
CA ILE A 24 4.41 0.72 8.69
C ILE A 24 3.02 0.79 9.31
N LYS A 25 2.73 1.84 10.11
CA LYS A 25 1.39 2.07 10.67
C LYS A 25 0.31 2.15 9.59
N GLN A 26 0.54 2.93 8.52
CA GLN A 26 -0.43 3.07 7.43
C GLN A 26 -0.68 1.75 6.70
N LYS A 27 0.34 0.90 6.55
CA LYS A 27 0.19 -0.44 5.96
C LYS A 27 -0.64 -1.35 6.87
N VAL A 28 -0.43 -1.30 8.19
CA VAL A 28 -1.23 -2.07 9.16
C VAL A 28 -2.69 -1.61 9.17
N GLU A 29 -2.94 -0.30 9.14
CA GLU A 29 -4.31 0.24 9.02
C GLU A 29 -4.99 -0.19 7.72
N LEU A 30 -4.25 -0.23 6.61
CA LEU A 30 -4.75 -0.72 5.34
C LEU A 30 -5.14 -2.21 5.41
N LEU A 31 -4.29 -3.05 6.02
CA LEU A 31 -4.60 -4.47 6.25
C LEU A 31 -5.85 -4.64 7.12
N GLN A 32 -5.98 -3.89 8.22
CA GLN A 32 -7.18 -3.91 9.05
C GLN A 32 -8.44 -3.51 8.27
N LYS A 33 -8.33 -2.54 7.36
CA LYS A 33 -9.45 -2.13 6.50
C LYS A 33 -9.80 -3.22 5.47
N MET A 34 -8.81 -3.94 4.96
CA MET A 34 -9.02 -5.10 4.08
C MET A 34 -9.71 -6.25 4.82
N ASP A 35 -9.29 -6.57 6.03
CA ASP A 35 -9.91 -7.63 6.85
C ASP A 35 -11.37 -7.28 7.22
N LYS A 36 -11.67 -6.00 7.39
CA LYS A 36 -13.04 -5.49 7.58
C LYS A 36 -13.92 -5.59 6.32
N GLY A 37 -13.37 -6.02 5.19
CA GLY A 37 -14.09 -6.17 3.93
C GLY A 37 -14.29 -4.87 3.15
N ILE A 38 -13.48 -3.83 3.41
CA ILE A 38 -13.52 -2.60 2.60
C ILE A 38 -13.00 -2.93 1.20
N SER A 39 -13.70 -2.43 0.17
CA SER A 39 -13.32 -2.71 -1.20
C SER A 39 -11.95 -2.13 -1.54
N VAL A 40 -11.11 -2.94 -2.20
CA VAL A 40 -9.76 -2.56 -2.64
C VAL A 40 -9.77 -1.28 -3.48
N SER A 41 -10.80 -1.07 -4.31
CA SER A 41 -10.93 0.17 -5.10
C SER A 41 -10.99 1.43 -4.23
N LYS A 42 -11.73 1.41 -3.12
CA LYS A 42 -11.82 2.56 -2.20
C LYS A 42 -10.48 2.81 -1.50
N LEU A 43 -9.77 1.74 -1.13
CA LEU A 43 -8.44 1.85 -0.52
C LEU A 43 -7.40 2.41 -1.49
N CYS A 44 -7.46 1.99 -2.75
CA CYS A 44 -6.59 2.54 -3.80
C CYS A 44 -6.77 4.06 -3.96
N GLU A 45 -8.02 4.54 -3.93
CA GLU A 45 -8.34 5.96 -4.02
C GLU A 45 -7.90 6.74 -2.77
N GLU A 46 -8.22 6.23 -1.58
CA GLU A 46 -7.91 6.88 -0.30
C GLU A 46 -6.39 7.02 -0.07
N TYR A 47 -5.63 5.98 -0.37
CA TYR A 47 -4.18 5.95 -0.14
C TYR A 47 -3.35 6.31 -1.38
N GLY A 48 -3.99 6.52 -2.54
CA GLY A 48 -3.32 6.85 -3.80
C GLY A 48 -2.41 5.73 -4.33
N ILE A 49 -2.78 4.48 -4.07
CA ILE A 49 -1.97 3.29 -4.40
C ILE A 49 -2.61 2.46 -5.52
N GLY A 50 -1.77 1.73 -6.25
CA GLY A 50 -2.24 0.78 -7.25
C GLY A 50 -2.76 -0.50 -6.59
N LYS A 51 -3.67 -1.20 -7.27
CA LYS A 51 -4.16 -2.52 -6.84
C LYS A 51 -3.02 -3.52 -6.62
N SER A 52 -1.98 -3.47 -7.45
CA SER A 52 -0.78 -4.29 -7.28
C SER A 52 -0.14 -4.06 -5.91
N THR A 53 0.07 -2.79 -5.53
CA THR A 53 0.63 -2.42 -4.23
C THR A 53 -0.24 -2.90 -3.07
N VAL A 54 -1.56 -2.87 -3.20
CA VAL A 54 -2.48 -3.39 -2.16
C VAL A 54 -2.27 -4.88 -1.93
N TYR A 55 -2.18 -5.68 -3.00
CA TYR A 55 -1.94 -7.12 -2.88
C TYR A 55 -0.50 -7.45 -2.46
N ASP A 56 0.48 -6.63 -2.86
CA ASP A 56 1.88 -6.76 -2.46
C ASP A 56 2.09 -6.44 -0.96
N ILE A 57 1.19 -5.68 -0.32
CA ILE A 57 1.24 -5.38 1.12
C ILE A 57 0.92 -6.64 1.98
N SER A 58 0.70 -7.81 1.37
CA SER A 58 0.46 -9.10 2.05
C SER A 58 1.71 -9.70 2.71
N GLU A 59 2.38 -8.95 3.57
CA GLU A 59 3.47 -9.47 4.39
C GLU A 59 2.97 -9.69 5.82
N LYS A 60 2.71 -10.96 6.15
CA LYS A 60 2.54 -11.44 7.53
C LYS A 60 3.65 -10.90 8.44
N GLU A 61 4.86 -10.77 7.90
CA GLU A 61 6.02 -10.18 8.58
C GLU A 61 5.77 -8.76 9.11
N LEU A 62 4.99 -7.95 8.40
CA LEU A 62 4.73 -6.57 8.80
C LEU A 62 3.80 -6.51 10.00
N PHE A 63 2.80 -7.40 10.02
CA PHE A 63 1.85 -7.52 11.13
C PHE A 63 2.53 -8.14 12.35
N GLU A 64 3.29 -9.22 12.16
CA GLU A 64 4.10 -9.84 13.23
C GLU A 64 5.09 -8.84 13.83
N PHE A 65 5.80 -8.08 12.99
CA PHE A 65 6.71 -7.03 13.47
C PHE A 65 5.99 -5.93 14.23
N PHE A 66 4.79 -5.54 13.80
CA PHE A 66 3.99 -4.55 14.53
C PHE A 66 3.54 -5.08 15.90
N VAL A 67 3.01 -6.32 15.96
CA VAL A 67 2.58 -6.97 17.21
C VAL A 67 3.75 -7.17 18.17
N ASN A 68 4.92 -7.56 17.67
CA ASN A 68 6.12 -7.78 18.48
C ASN A 68 6.87 -6.49 18.85
N SER A 69 6.42 -5.31 18.39
CA SER A 69 7.08 -4.03 18.66
C SER A 69 6.38 -3.25 19.79
N ASP A 70 7.11 -2.96 20.87
CA ASP A 70 6.60 -2.18 22.01
C ASP A 70 6.57 -0.65 21.77
N THR A 71 6.95 -0.18 20.57
CA THR A 71 7.09 1.25 20.27
C THR A 71 6.22 1.72 19.10
N PRO A 72 4.89 1.82 19.26
CA PRO A 72 3.99 2.26 18.20
C PRO A 72 4.29 3.69 17.70
N LEU A 73 4.85 4.55 18.55
CA LEU A 73 5.27 5.91 18.18
C LEU A 73 6.41 5.92 17.15
N ALA A 74 7.36 4.99 17.25
CA ALA A 74 8.48 4.87 16.31
C ALA A 74 8.01 4.39 14.92
N MET A 75 6.89 3.67 14.87
CA MET A 75 6.32 3.06 13.67
C MET A 75 5.61 4.06 12.74
N ASN A 76 5.29 5.24 13.25
CA ASN A 76 4.59 6.27 12.48
C ASN A 76 5.47 6.84 11.35
N ASN A 77 6.79 6.93 11.58
CA ASN A 77 7.75 7.49 10.63
C ASN A 77 8.56 6.41 9.89
N ARG A 78 8.64 5.19 10.44
CA ARG A 78 9.41 4.09 9.86
C ARG A 78 8.67 3.49 8.66
N LYS A 79 9.38 3.33 7.53
CA LYS A 79 8.82 2.86 6.25
C LYS A 79 9.30 1.45 5.83
N ARG A 80 10.32 0.92 6.50
CA ARG A 80 10.88 -0.43 6.27
C ARG A 80 11.19 -1.12 7.59
N VAL A 81 10.90 -2.41 7.66
CA VAL A 81 11.41 -3.29 8.71
C VAL A 81 12.91 -3.46 8.50
N ARG A 82 13.68 -3.47 9.59
CA ARG A 82 15.13 -3.75 9.58
C ARG A 82 15.33 -4.82 10.63
N TYR A 83 15.89 -5.94 10.23
CA TYR A 83 16.35 -6.97 11.14
C TYR A 83 17.75 -6.60 11.62
N ALA A 84 18.05 -6.88 12.89
CA ALA A 84 19.42 -6.79 13.37
C ALA A 84 20.27 -7.79 12.55
N LYS A 85 21.47 -7.38 12.14
CA LYS A 85 22.46 -8.36 11.70
C LYS A 85 22.85 -9.12 12.96
N SER A 86 22.55 -10.41 13.02
CA SER A 86 23.24 -11.28 13.96
C SER A 86 24.72 -11.28 13.55
N ASP A 87 25.58 -10.69 14.38
CA ASP A 87 27.01 -10.92 14.29
C ASP A 87 27.24 -12.42 14.58
N ASP A 88 27.73 -13.14 13.58
CA ASP A 88 28.18 -14.54 13.65
C ASP A 88 29.61 -14.60 14.23
#